data_AF-A0A3L6GC66-F1
#
_entry.id   AF-A0A3L6GC66-F1
#
_cell.length_a   1.000
_cell.length_b   1.000
_cell.length_c   1.000
_cell.angle_alpha   90.00
_cell.angle_beta   90.00
_cell.angle_gamma   90.00
#
_symmetry.space_group_name_H-M   'P 1'
#
loop_
_entity.id
_entity.type
_entity.pdbx_description
1 polymer ?
#
loop_
_entity_poly.entity_id
_entity_poly.type
_entity_poly.pdbx_seq_one_letter_code
_entity_poly.pdbx_strand_id
1 'polypeptide(L)'
;MASIRRPHSPAKQHLLRHHHPFATSSPPSSPLRHSSTSSSPRTHHHHPHPFLFFTRRPLPRFAAFFLLGSFLGLLHFLSHLPHQTPHLRPATSSPAVIPRHQLPIVRLNNHDDDDDESNSKLLVVVTPTRARAAQAYYLSRLGHTLRLVHPPLLWLVVEAGNPTPEAAAALRGTTVMHRYVGCCDNLNASASDDALRFRPHQMNAALELLENHRIDAIVYFADEEGVYSLDLFKRLRQVRRFGTWPVPVISENRKDGVGVVLEGPVCKQNQVVGWHTSEHASKLRRFHVAMSGFAFNSTMLWDPRLRSHLAWNSIRHPDTAKQGFQATTTFVEQLVEDESQMEGIPADCSQIMNWHVPAGSENLAYPRGWRVAANLDVIIPLK
;
A
#
# COMPACT_ATOMS: atom_id res chain seq x y z
N MET A 1 -33.97 -61.29 54.77
CA MET A 1 -33.59 -60.49 55.95
C MET A 1 -33.35 -59.03 55.52
N ALA A 2 -33.06 -58.15 56.48
CA ALA A 2 -32.86 -56.68 56.36
C ALA A 2 -31.94 -56.23 55.19
N SER A 3 -32.00 -55.03 54.60
CA SER A 3 -32.52 -53.68 54.95
C SER A 3 -31.67 -52.82 55.91
N ILE A 4 -30.86 -51.91 55.35
CA ILE A 4 -30.17 -50.71 55.93
C ILE A 4 -29.70 -49.89 54.70
N ARG A 5 -29.81 -48.56 54.50
CA ARG A 5 -29.85 -47.29 55.28
C ARG A 5 -28.48 -46.58 55.52
N ARG A 6 -28.51 -45.24 55.49
CA ARG A 6 -27.36 -44.28 55.52
C ARG A 6 -26.78 -44.08 56.94
N PRO A 7 -25.59 -43.46 57.07
CA PRO A 7 -25.47 -41.99 57.32
C PRO A 7 -24.45 -41.30 56.38
N HIS A 8 -24.28 -39.96 56.22
CA HIS A 8 -24.56 -38.71 56.96
C HIS A 8 -23.46 -38.14 57.91
N SER A 9 -22.82 -37.03 57.48
CA SER A 9 -22.25 -35.93 58.32
C SER A 9 -21.02 -36.25 59.22
N PRO A 10 -20.38 -35.28 59.94
CA PRO A 10 -20.70 -33.84 60.09
C PRO A 10 -19.54 -32.80 59.95
N ALA A 11 -19.98 -31.57 59.68
CA ALA A 11 -19.55 -30.24 60.18
C ALA A 11 -18.16 -29.97 60.82
N LYS A 12 -17.69 -28.73 60.57
CA LYS A 12 -17.35 -27.81 61.67
C LYS A 12 -17.85 -26.38 61.40
N GLN A 13 -18.81 -25.92 62.19
CA GLN A 13 -19.15 -24.51 62.36
C GLN A 13 -18.34 -23.93 63.54
N HIS A 14 -18.20 -22.61 63.60
CA HIS A 14 -18.54 -21.72 64.73
C HIS A 14 -18.33 -20.26 64.23
N LEU A 15 -19.29 -19.33 64.24
CA LEU A 15 -19.99 -18.68 65.37
C LEU A 15 -19.06 -17.71 66.14
N LEU A 16 -19.32 -16.42 66.39
CA LEU A 16 -20.47 -15.49 66.18
C LEU A 16 -19.94 -14.04 65.87
N ARG A 17 -20.66 -12.89 65.85
CA ARG A 17 -22.05 -12.51 66.19
C ARG A 17 -22.53 -11.22 65.47
N HIS A 18 -23.85 -11.07 65.46
CA HIS A 18 -24.78 -9.98 65.08
C HIS A 18 -24.44 -8.51 65.50
N HIS A 19 -25.19 -7.44 65.17
CA HIS A 19 -26.61 -7.26 64.72
C HIS A 19 -26.83 -6.02 63.78
N HIS A 20 -28.00 -5.96 63.12
CA HIS A 20 -28.62 -4.78 62.45
C HIS A 20 -29.47 -3.94 63.48
N PRO A 21 -30.41 -3.00 63.14
CA PRO A 21 -30.84 -2.38 61.85
C PRO A 21 -31.11 -0.83 61.89
N PHE A 22 -31.72 -0.29 60.81
CA PHE A 22 -32.34 1.05 60.61
C PHE A 22 -31.36 2.23 60.36
N ALA A 23 -31.43 2.93 59.21
CA ALA A 23 -32.32 4.05 58.78
C ALA A 23 -31.90 5.43 59.40
N THR A 24 -31.96 6.59 58.73
CA THR A 24 -32.78 7.06 57.59
C THR A 24 -32.15 8.29 56.87
N SER A 25 -32.79 8.78 55.80
CA SER A 25 -32.76 10.18 55.25
C SER A 25 -31.55 10.76 54.50
N SER A 26 -31.87 11.70 53.59
CA SER A 26 -31.05 12.51 52.68
C SER A 26 -31.14 14.03 53.07
N PRO A 27 -30.71 15.04 52.27
CA PRO A 27 -29.73 15.14 51.17
C PRO A 27 -28.60 16.18 51.48
N PRO A 28 -27.62 16.45 50.60
CA PRO A 28 -26.67 17.57 50.76
C PRO A 28 -27.21 18.92 50.25
N SER A 29 -26.77 20.03 50.86
CA SER A 29 -27.12 21.41 50.49
C SER A 29 -25.89 22.32 50.34
N SER A 30 -25.98 23.29 49.43
CA SER A 30 -25.09 24.47 49.34
C SER A 30 -25.77 25.66 50.05
N PRO A 31 -25.06 26.73 50.52
CA PRO A 31 -24.55 27.74 49.57
C PRO A 31 -23.34 28.63 50.01
N LEU A 32 -22.75 29.33 49.02
CA LEU A 32 -22.22 30.72 49.01
C LEU A 32 -21.43 31.34 50.19
N ARG A 33 -20.30 32.00 49.88
CA ARG A 33 -20.17 33.50 49.92
C ARG A 33 -18.80 34.06 49.43
N HIS A 34 -18.87 35.08 48.53
CA HIS A 34 -18.10 36.37 48.48
C HIS A 34 -16.54 36.37 48.41
N SER A 35 -15.81 37.41 47.94
CA SER A 35 -16.02 38.66 47.14
C SER A 35 -14.64 39.34 46.93
N SER A 36 -14.29 40.20 45.95
CA SER A 36 -14.91 40.74 44.71
C SER A 36 -13.73 41.14 43.75
N THR A 37 -13.53 42.26 43.01
CA THR A 37 -14.19 43.57 42.76
C THR A 37 -13.57 44.24 41.50
N SER A 38 -14.29 45.17 40.82
CA SER A 38 -13.80 46.30 39.97
C SER A 38 -12.66 46.05 38.92
N SER A 39 -12.85 46.24 37.61
CA SER A 39 -13.08 47.57 36.99
C SER A 39 -13.30 47.52 35.46
N SER A 40 -13.83 48.62 34.91
CA SER A 40 -13.83 49.03 33.48
C SER A 40 -13.15 50.42 33.39
N PRO A 41 -12.79 51.04 32.24
CA PRO A 41 -13.34 50.84 30.87
C PRO A 41 -12.34 50.98 29.68
N ARG A 42 -12.80 50.81 28.41
CA ARG A 42 -12.82 51.85 27.33
C ARG A 42 -12.94 51.33 25.87
N THR A 43 -13.69 52.10 25.08
CA THR A 43 -13.58 52.39 23.62
C THR A 43 -13.38 51.24 22.61
N HIS A 44 -14.42 50.96 21.84
CA HIS A 44 -14.26 50.51 20.44
C HIS A 44 -13.84 51.68 19.54
N HIS A 45 -12.91 51.45 18.61
CA HIS A 45 -12.66 52.34 17.48
C HIS A 45 -13.15 51.68 16.17
N HIS A 46 -13.98 52.40 15.41
CA HIS A 46 -14.20 52.09 14.00
C HIS A 46 -13.00 52.57 13.16
N HIS A 47 -12.65 51.81 12.13
CA HIS A 47 -11.88 52.29 10.98
C HIS A 47 -12.74 52.17 9.71
N PRO A 48 -12.94 53.26 8.94
CA PRO A 48 -13.65 53.21 7.68
C PRO A 48 -12.70 52.83 6.52
N HIS A 49 -13.21 52.08 5.54
CA HIS A 49 -12.54 51.91 4.25
C HIS A 49 -12.77 53.14 3.35
N PRO A 50 -11.74 53.72 2.72
CA PRO A 50 -11.91 54.67 1.63
C PRO A 50 -12.19 53.95 0.30
N PHE A 51 -13.02 54.55 -0.56
CA PHE A 51 -13.38 54.01 -1.87
C PHE A 51 -12.29 54.22 -2.94
N LEU A 52 -12.38 53.42 -4.00
CA LEU A 52 -11.66 53.60 -5.28
C LEU A 52 -11.99 54.96 -5.93
N PHE A 53 -11.06 55.56 -6.69
CA PHE A 53 -11.31 56.05 -8.06
C PHE A 53 -10.02 56.52 -8.81
N PHE A 54 -9.55 55.65 -9.73
CA PHE A 54 -9.07 55.96 -11.10
C PHE A 54 -7.72 56.67 -11.47
N THR A 55 -7.07 56.06 -12.49
CA THR A 55 -6.04 56.57 -13.44
C THR A 55 -4.55 56.70 -13.04
N ARG A 56 -3.69 55.85 -13.62
CA ARG A 56 -2.85 56.14 -14.83
C ARG A 56 -2.12 54.87 -15.35
N ARG A 57 -1.57 54.92 -16.56
CA ARG A 57 -1.13 53.74 -17.36
C ARG A 57 0.30 53.24 -17.01
N PRO A 58 0.55 51.91 -16.86
CA PRO A 58 1.89 51.35 -16.64
C PRO A 58 2.50 50.63 -17.89
N LEU A 59 2.10 51.00 -19.11
CA LEU A 59 2.46 50.26 -20.34
C LEU A 59 3.95 50.17 -20.74
N PRO A 60 4.87 51.13 -20.49
CA PRO A 60 6.23 51.05 -21.06
C PRO A 60 7.15 50.03 -20.37
N ARG A 61 6.83 49.59 -19.13
CA ARG A 61 7.70 48.68 -18.37
C ARG A 61 7.59 47.22 -18.81
N PHE A 62 6.39 46.73 -19.10
CA PHE A 62 6.19 45.34 -19.53
C PHE A 62 6.82 45.04 -20.89
N ALA A 63 6.76 45.97 -21.84
CA ALA A 63 7.39 45.83 -23.15
C ALA A 63 8.92 45.65 -23.04
N ALA A 64 9.58 46.39 -22.15
CA ALA A 64 11.03 46.28 -21.94
C ALA A 64 11.45 44.89 -21.42
N PHE A 65 10.73 44.34 -20.43
CA PHE A 65 11.01 42.99 -19.92
C PHE A 65 10.71 41.89 -20.95
N PHE A 66 9.65 42.04 -21.75
CA PHE A 66 9.31 41.06 -22.80
C PHE A 66 10.36 41.03 -23.92
N LEU A 67 10.84 42.20 -24.35
CA LEU A 67 11.93 42.30 -25.34
C LEU A 67 13.25 41.73 -24.81
N LEU A 68 13.61 42.02 -23.55
CA LEU A 68 14.83 41.50 -22.92
C LEU A 68 14.80 39.97 -22.80
N GLY A 69 13.66 39.39 -22.37
CA GLY A 69 13.48 37.95 -22.30
C GLY A 69 13.55 37.26 -23.67
N SER A 70 12.93 37.87 -24.69
CA SER A 70 12.99 37.38 -26.08
C SER A 70 14.41 37.36 -26.62
N PHE A 71 15.19 38.42 -26.40
CA PHE A 71 16.58 38.52 -26.88
C PHE A 71 17.51 37.49 -26.21
N LEU A 72 17.35 37.27 -24.90
CA LEU A 72 18.11 36.25 -24.15
C LEU A 72 17.76 34.83 -24.60
N GLY A 73 16.48 34.55 -24.85
CA GLY A 73 16.04 33.26 -25.40
C GLY A 73 16.60 32.99 -26.81
N LEU A 74 16.64 34.01 -27.67
CA LEU A 74 17.15 33.88 -29.03
C LEU A 74 18.67 33.61 -29.06
N LEU A 75 19.46 34.26 -28.20
CA LEU A 75 20.89 33.95 -28.07
C LEU A 75 21.13 32.49 -27.69
N HIS A 76 20.37 31.96 -26.73
CA HIS A 76 20.55 30.59 -26.26
C HIS A 76 20.20 29.56 -27.35
N PHE A 77 19.20 29.84 -28.19
CA PHE A 77 18.85 29.01 -29.34
C PHE A 77 19.94 29.06 -30.43
N LEU A 78 20.49 30.24 -30.71
CA LEU A 78 21.59 30.41 -31.68
C LEU A 78 22.90 29.72 -31.23
N SER A 79 23.17 29.65 -29.93
CA SER A 79 24.33 28.90 -29.39
C SER A 79 24.23 27.37 -29.51
N HIS A 80 23.07 26.84 -29.91
CA HIS A 80 22.84 25.40 -30.11
C HIS A 80 22.69 24.96 -31.58
N LEU A 81 23.00 25.84 -32.54
CA LEU A 81 23.12 25.44 -33.95
C LEU A 81 24.34 24.51 -34.14
N PRO A 82 24.17 23.27 -34.65
CA PRO A 82 25.27 22.32 -34.79
C PRO A 82 26.27 22.77 -35.85
N HIS A 83 27.53 22.97 -35.45
CA HIS A 83 28.62 23.16 -36.39
C HIS A 83 28.84 21.89 -37.23
N GLN A 84 28.85 22.04 -38.55
CA GLN A 84 29.29 20.97 -39.45
C GLN A 84 30.79 20.75 -39.28
N THR A 85 31.17 19.60 -38.76
CA THR A 85 32.57 19.13 -38.79
C THR A 85 32.88 18.49 -40.14
N PRO A 86 34.08 18.71 -40.72
CA PRO A 86 34.42 18.12 -42.01
C PRO A 86 34.62 16.61 -41.92
N HIS A 87 34.01 15.86 -42.85
CA HIS A 87 34.13 14.40 -42.90
C HIS A 87 35.57 13.94 -43.17
N LEU A 88 36.18 13.25 -42.20
CA LEU A 88 37.25 12.30 -42.49
C LEU A 88 36.64 10.98 -43.00
N ARG A 89 37.24 10.41 -44.05
CA ARG A 89 36.86 9.09 -44.59
C ARG A 89 37.42 7.98 -43.68
N PRO A 90 36.64 6.95 -43.32
CA PRO A 90 37.20 5.72 -42.77
C PRO A 90 38.05 5.00 -43.82
N ALA A 91 39.17 4.40 -43.40
CA ALA A 91 39.93 3.47 -44.25
C ALA A 91 39.23 2.11 -44.32
N THR A 92 39.30 1.45 -45.47
CA THR A 92 38.75 0.10 -45.66
C THR A 92 39.62 -0.97 -45.03
N SER A 93 39.10 -1.68 -44.01
CA SER A 93 39.63 -2.97 -43.55
C SER A 93 38.48 -3.92 -43.25
N SER A 94 38.49 -5.12 -43.83
CA SER A 94 37.44 -6.10 -43.68
C SER A 94 37.44 -6.75 -42.29
N PRO A 95 36.27 -6.98 -41.65
CA PRO A 95 36.22 -7.70 -40.38
C PRO A 95 36.47 -9.19 -40.58
N ALA A 96 37.44 -9.74 -39.85
CA ALA A 96 37.61 -11.19 -39.75
C ALA A 96 36.46 -11.79 -38.91
N VAL A 97 35.86 -12.87 -39.39
CA VAL A 97 34.73 -13.53 -38.71
C VAL A 97 35.23 -14.36 -37.53
N ILE A 98 34.82 -13.99 -36.32
CA ILE A 98 34.99 -14.82 -35.11
C ILE A 98 33.64 -15.51 -34.81
N PRO A 99 33.55 -16.84 -34.78
CA PRO A 99 32.31 -17.53 -34.48
C PRO A 99 31.86 -17.29 -33.03
N ARG A 100 30.66 -16.74 -32.85
CA ARG A 100 29.98 -16.79 -31.54
C ARG A 100 29.42 -18.19 -31.34
N HIS A 101 29.98 -18.95 -30.38
CA HIS A 101 29.27 -20.10 -29.83
C HIS A 101 27.97 -19.62 -29.18
N GLN A 102 26.84 -20.00 -29.78
CA GLN A 102 25.53 -19.78 -29.17
C GLN A 102 25.34 -20.79 -28.04
N LEU A 103 25.25 -20.30 -26.81
CA LEU A 103 24.62 -21.07 -25.74
C LEU A 103 23.14 -21.27 -26.12
N PRO A 104 22.61 -22.51 -26.11
CA PRO A 104 21.24 -22.76 -26.53
C PRO A 104 20.25 -22.20 -25.50
N ILE A 105 19.66 -21.04 -25.81
CA ILE A 105 18.44 -20.60 -25.14
C ILE A 105 17.37 -21.63 -25.50
N VAL A 106 16.92 -22.39 -24.51
CA VAL A 106 15.80 -23.33 -24.66
C VAL A 106 14.54 -22.51 -24.95
N ARG A 107 14.19 -22.39 -26.23
CA ARG A 107 12.84 -22.00 -26.63
C ARG A 107 11.91 -23.12 -26.24
N LEU A 108 11.14 -22.91 -25.18
CA LEU A 108 9.88 -23.60 -24.99
C LEU A 108 8.98 -23.21 -26.16
N ASN A 109 8.78 -24.14 -27.09
CA ASN A 109 7.78 -23.99 -28.13
C ASN A 109 6.41 -24.12 -27.47
N ASN A 110 5.82 -22.99 -27.06
CA ASN A 110 4.38 -22.91 -26.96
C ASN A 110 3.84 -22.94 -28.40
N HIS A 111 3.04 -23.96 -28.71
CA HIS A 111 1.98 -23.83 -29.71
C HIS A 111 0.69 -23.43 -28.99
N ASP A 112 -0.22 -22.85 -29.75
CA ASP A 112 -1.62 -22.58 -29.39
C ASP A 112 -1.82 -21.59 -28.21
N ASP A 113 -1.71 -20.28 -28.49
CA ASP A 113 -2.33 -19.18 -27.70
C ASP A 113 -2.31 -17.80 -28.44
N ASP A 114 -2.23 -17.76 -29.78
CA ASP A 114 -2.02 -16.52 -30.58
C ASP A 114 -3.29 -15.66 -30.83
N ASP A 115 -4.46 -15.99 -30.23
CA ASP A 115 -5.79 -15.48 -30.64
C ASP A 115 -6.50 -14.53 -29.62
N ASP A 116 -5.81 -13.93 -28.63
CA ASP A 116 -6.40 -12.89 -27.75
C ASP A 116 -5.45 -11.71 -27.39
N GLU A 117 -4.54 -11.32 -28.29
CA GLU A 117 -3.65 -10.18 -28.01
C GLU A 117 -4.40 -8.82 -27.97
N SER A 118 -5.62 -8.74 -28.52
CA SER A 118 -6.33 -7.49 -28.80
C SER A 118 -7.11 -6.86 -27.62
N ASN A 119 -7.36 -7.59 -26.53
CA ASN A 119 -8.25 -7.12 -25.44
C ASN A 119 -7.72 -7.41 -24.01
N SER A 120 -6.40 -7.48 -23.84
CA SER A 120 -5.80 -7.73 -22.54
C SER A 120 -6.00 -6.55 -21.56
N LYS A 121 -6.79 -6.77 -20.49
CA LYS A 121 -7.06 -5.77 -19.46
C LYS A 121 -5.78 -5.16 -18.87
N LEU A 122 -5.83 -3.86 -18.58
CA LEU A 122 -4.81 -3.18 -17.79
C LEU A 122 -4.70 -3.80 -16.39
N LEU A 123 -3.49 -4.18 -16.01
CA LEU A 123 -3.16 -4.50 -14.62
C LEU A 123 -2.60 -3.26 -13.94
N VAL A 124 -3.22 -2.81 -12.85
CA VAL A 124 -2.61 -1.83 -11.94
C VAL A 124 -2.10 -2.57 -10.72
N VAL A 125 -0.78 -2.70 -10.63
CA VAL A 125 -0.10 -3.25 -9.44
C VAL A 125 0.16 -2.09 -8.49
N VAL A 126 -0.43 -2.13 -7.31
CA VAL A 126 -0.28 -1.11 -6.26
C VAL A 126 0.73 -1.61 -5.22
N THR A 127 1.81 -0.85 -5.01
CA THR A 127 2.86 -1.17 -4.03
C THR A 127 3.07 -0.01 -3.06
N PRO A 128 2.56 -0.12 -1.82
CA PRO A 128 3.00 0.71 -0.71
C PRO A 128 4.50 0.47 -0.44
N THR A 129 5.27 1.53 -0.26
CA THR A 129 6.71 1.46 0.07
C THR A 129 7.11 2.52 1.08
N ARG A 130 8.28 2.35 1.72
CA ARG A 130 8.82 3.32 2.69
C ARG A 130 10.35 3.41 2.63
N ALA A 131 10.89 4.60 2.84
CA ALA A 131 12.32 4.83 3.02
C ALA A 131 12.93 3.89 4.08
N ARG A 132 13.81 2.97 3.64
CA ARG A 132 14.56 2.02 4.48
C ARG A 132 15.77 1.44 3.73
N ALA A 133 16.71 0.84 4.48
CA ALA A 133 17.94 0.26 3.93
C ALA A 133 17.73 -0.68 2.73
N ALA A 134 16.71 -1.53 2.79
CA ALA A 134 16.41 -2.53 1.76
C ALA A 134 15.45 -2.06 0.66
N GLN A 135 14.99 -0.80 0.66
CA GLN A 135 13.91 -0.33 -0.22
C GLN A 135 14.24 -0.53 -1.71
N ALA A 136 15.40 -0.07 -2.19
CA ALA A 136 15.77 -0.26 -3.59
C ALA A 136 16.02 -1.74 -3.94
N TYR A 137 16.38 -2.60 -3.00
CA TYR A 137 16.48 -4.05 -3.22
C TYR A 137 15.09 -4.65 -3.50
N TYR A 138 14.13 -4.38 -2.62
CA TYR A 138 12.75 -4.85 -2.77
C TYR A 138 12.08 -4.28 -4.03
N LEU A 139 12.18 -2.97 -4.27
CA LEU A 139 11.65 -2.33 -5.47
C LEU A 139 12.32 -2.86 -6.76
N SER A 140 13.65 -3.01 -6.79
CA SER A 140 14.32 -3.56 -7.98
C SER A 140 13.93 -5.03 -8.23
N ARG A 141 13.84 -5.84 -7.18
CA ARG A 141 13.40 -7.25 -7.27
C ARG A 141 11.98 -7.37 -7.79
N LEU A 142 11.03 -6.61 -7.23
CA LEU A 142 9.64 -6.62 -7.69
C LEU A 142 9.52 -6.07 -9.13
N GLY A 143 10.21 -4.97 -9.44
CA GLY A 143 10.24 -4.41 -10.79
C GLY A 143 10.85 -5.34 -11.83
N HIS A 144 11.86 -6.15 -11.49
CA HIS A 144 12.38 -7.19 -12.38
C HIS A 144 11.34 -8.30 -12.66
N THR A 145 10.52 -8.68 -11.68
CA THR A 145 9.38 -9.58 -11.92
C THR A 145 8.31 -8.91 -12.79
N LEU A 146 7.92 -7.68 -12.47
CA LEU A 146 6.88 -6.94 -13.21
C LEU A 146 7.30 -6.63 -14.66
N ARG A 147 8.59 -6.48 -14.94
CA ARG A 147 9.14 -6.34 -16.30
C ARG A 147 8.92 -7.58 -17.18
N LEU A 148 8.73 -8.76 -16.58
CA LEU A 148 8.45 -10.01 -17.29
C LEU A 148 6.94 -10.28 -17.43
N VAL A 149 6.09 -9.41 -16.89
CA VAL A 149 4.64 -9.49 -17.05
C VAL A 149 4.25 -8.85 -18.37
N HIS A 150 3.44 -9.55 -19.17
CA HIS A 150 2.94 -9.04 -20.45
C HIS A 150 2.21 -7.69 -20.25
N PRO A 151 2.36 -6.68 -21.14
CA PRO A 151 1.56 -5.45 -21.10
C PRO A 151 0.07 -5.74 -21.37
N PRO A 152 -0.83 -4.76 -21.15
CA PRO A 152 -0.61 -3.47 -20.50
C PRO A 152 -0.56 -3.60 -18.97
N LEU A 153 0.45 -2.99 -18.35
CA LEU A 153 0.64 -2.94 -16.90
C LEU A 153 1.09 -1.54 -16.47
N LEU A 154 0.55 -1.06 -15.35
CA LEU A 154 0.97 0.15 -14.66
C LEU A 154 1.33 -0.21 -13.21
N TRP A 155 2.55 0.13 -12.79
CA TRP A 155 2.99 -0.04 -11.40
C TRP A 155 2.81 1.27 -10.62
N LEU A 156 1.81 1.31 -9.74
CA LEU A 156 1.48 2.46 -8.89
C LEU A 156 2.18 2.31 -7.54
N VAL A 157 3.30 3.02 -7.38
CA VAL A 157 4.14 2.95 -6.18
C VAL A 157 3.86 4.15 -5.28
N VAL A 158 3.51 3.89 -4.03
CA VAL A 158 3.09 4.91 -3.06
C VAL A 158 4.07 4.96 -1.89
N GLU A 159 4.83 6.05 -1.77
CA GLU A 159 5.75 6.29 -0.66
C GLU A 159 5.00 6.66 0.63
N ALA A 160 5.51 6.23 1.78
CA ALA A 160 5.11 6.76 3.08
C ALA A 160 5.85 8.09 3.34
N GLY A 161 5.18 9.20 3.06
CA GLY A 161 5.76 10.54 3.00
C GLY A 161 6.04 10.99 1.55
N ASN A 162 6.92 11.98 1.40
CA ASN A 162 7.29 12.56 0.12
C ASN A 162 8.16 11.60 -0.74
N PRO A 163 7.96 11.55 -2.08
CA PRO A 163 8.78 10.77 -3.00
C PRO A 163 10.29 11.06 -2.88
N THR A 164 11.11 10.02 -2.75
CA THR A 164 12.58 10.16 -2.63
C THR A 164 13.27 10.06 -4.00
N PRO A 165 14.33 10.85 -4.26
CA PRO A 165 15.04 10.80 -5.55
C PRO A 165 15.74 9.46 -5.78
N GLU A 166 16.10 8.72 -4.71
CA GLU A 166 16.79 7.45 -4.78
C GLU A 166 15.83 6.27 -5.04
N ALA A 167 14.65 6.23 -4.41
CA ALA A 167 13.62 5.26 -4.81
C ALA A 167 13.15 5.54 -6.25
N ALA A 168 12.99 6.80 -6.65
CA ALA A 168 12.74 7.16 -8.04
C ALA A 168 13.88 6.71 -8.98
N ALA A 169 15.14 6.70 -8.55
CA ALA A 169 16.26 6.15 -9.32
C ALA A 169 16.15 4.62 -9.47
N ALA A 170 15.84 3.90 -8.38
CA ALA A 170 15.60 2.46 -8.42
C ALA A 170 14.45 2.09 -9.37
N LEU A 171 13.29 2.76 -9.24
CA LEU A 171 12.11 2.53 -10.09
C LEU A 171 12.43 2.77 -11.58
N ARG A 172 13.12 3.86 -11.93
CA ARG A 172 13.59 4.10 -13.32
C ARG A 172 14.51 2.98 -13.82
N GLY A 173 15.39 2.46 -12.97
CA GLY A 173 16.27 1.33 -13.31
C GLY A 173 15.54 0.04 -13.70
N THR A 174 14.34 -0.19 -13.17
CA THR A 174 13.52 -1.38 -13.52
C THR A 174 12.98 -1.37 -14.95
N THR A 175 12.91 -0.19 -15.60
CA THR A 175 12.24 0.06 -16.90
C THR A 175 10.75 -0.28 -16.96
N VAL A 176 10.10 -0.60 -15.84
CA VAL A 176 8.64 -0.83 -15.76
C VAL A 176 7.91 0.51 -15.87
N MET A 177 6.78 0.52 -16.59
CA MET A 177 5.88 1.68 -16.65
C MET A 177 5.26 1.92 -15.26
N HIS A 178 5.65 3.00 -14.59
CA HIS A 178 5.30 3.24 -13.20
C HIS A 178 4.82 4.68 -12.95
N ARG A 179 3.98 4.83 -11.93
CA ARG A 179 3.61 6.12 -11.34
C ARG A 179 4.04 6.10 -9.88
N TYR A 180 5.04 6.90 -9.54
CA TYR A 180 5.52 7.08 -8.17
C TYR A 180 4.85 8.32 -7.55
N VAL A 181 4.26 8.17 -6.37
CA VAL A 181 3.53 9.23 -5.65
C VAL A 181 3.81 9.16 -4.15
N GLY A 182 3.66 10.29 -3.47
CA GLY A 182 3.72 10.35 -2.00
C GLY A 182 2.35 10.15 -1.38
N CYS A 183 2.35 9.88 -0.08
CA CYS A 183 1.19 9.87 0.79
C CYS A 183 1.55 10.51 2.13
N CYS A 184 0.54 10.83 2.94
CA CYS A 184 0.68 10.70 4.39
C CYS A 184 1.58 11.76 5.07
N ASP A 185 1.97 12.85 4.39
CA ASP A 185 2.99 13.81 4.87
C ASP A 185 2.68 14.46 6.23
N ASN A 186 1.41 14.59 6.60
CA ASN A 186 0.98 15.12 7.90
C ASN A 186 1.08 14.09 9.05
N LEU A 187 1.35 12.82 8.75
CA LEU A 187 1.52 11.74 9.73
C LEU A 187 3.01 11.64 10.09
N ASN A 188 3.40 12.37 11.14
CA ASN A 188 4.78 12.52 11.63
C ASN A 188 5.67 11.26 11.46
N ALA A 189 6.49 11.24 10.41
CA ALA A 189 7.48 10.19 10.12
C ALA A 189 8.63 10.10 11.15
N SER A 190 8.55 10.86 12.26
CA SER A 190 9.41 10.76 13.43
C SER A 190 8.92 9.72 14.45
N ALA A 191 7.71 9.18 14.30
CA ALA A 191 7.25 8.02 15.06
C ALA A 191 7.96 6.76 14.52
N SER A 192 9.06 6.37 15.18
CA SER A 192 9.95 5.27 14.75
C SER A 192 9.37 3.86 14.90
N ASP A 193 8.06 3.73 15.06
CA ASP A 193 7.38 2.47 15.34
C ASP A 193 5.95 2.48 14.74
N ASP A 194 5.90 2.07 13.48
CA ASP A 194 5.02 1.00 12.95
C ASP A 194 4.74 1.22 11.45
N ALA A 195 5.36 0.39 10.60
CA ALA A 195 5.18 0.40 9.16
C ALA A 195 3.75 0.01 8.72
N LEU A 196 2.96 -0.65 9.57
CA LEU A 196 1.57 -1.02 9.30
C LEU A 196 0.64 0.21 9.34
N ARG A 197 0.99 1.27 10.08
CA ARG A 197 0.13 2.48 10.22
C ARG A 197 0.00 3.27 8.93
N PHE A 198 1.02 3.27 8.07
CA PHE A 198 0.99 4.00 6.80
C PHE A 198 0.29 3.21 5.68
N ARG A 199 0.35 1.87 5.71
CA ARG A 199 -0.16 1.00 4.64
C ARG A 199 -1.64 1.26 4.24
N PRO A 200 -2.61 1.40 5.18
CA PRO A 200 -3.99 1.75 4.82
C PRO A 200 -4.10 3.08 4.07
N HIS A 201 -3.44 4.14 4.55
CA HIS A 201 -3.43 5.45 3.92
C HIS A 201 -2.78 5.41 2.53
N GLN A 202 -1.68 4.65 2.36
CA GLN A 202 -1.00 4.47 1.07
C GLN A 202 -1.89 3.75 0.04
N MET A 203 -2.59 2.70 0.46
CA MET A 203 -3.57 2.01 -0.38
C MET A 203 -4.75 2.94 -0.71
N ASN A 204 -5.24 3.73 0.25
CA ASN A 204 -6.31 4.71 0.06
C ASN A 204 -5.93 5.80 -0.96
N ALA A 205 -4.68 6.28 -0.96
CA ALA A 205 -4.19 7.22 -1.96
C ALA A 205 -4.14 6.61 -3.38
N ALA A 206 -3.81 5.31 -3.49
CA ALA A 206 -3.89 4.59 -4.78
C ALA A 206 -5.34 4.41 -5.25
N LEU A 207 -6.26 4.04 -4.35
CA LEU A 207 -7.69 3.91 -4.65
C LEU A 207 -8.30 5.25 -5.09
N GLU A 208 -7.94 6.35 -4.43
CA GLU A 208 -8.36 7.70 -4.82
C GLU A 208 -7.85 8.10 -6.22
N LEU A 209 -6.58 7.81 -6.53
CA LEU A 209 -6.03 8.06 -7.87
C LEU A 209 -6.78 7.27 -8.95
N LEU A 210 -7.15 6.01 -8.67
CA LEU A 210 -7.91 5.15 -9.58
C LEU A 210 -9.36 5.64 -9.74
N GLU A 211 -10.03 6.01 -8.64
CA GLU A 211 -11.42 6.48 -8.61
C GLU A 211 -11.58 7.84 -9.30
N ASN A 212 -10.70 8.80 -9.02
CA ASN A 212 -10.73 10.15 -9.58
C ASN A 212 -10.49 10.17 -11.09
N HIS A 213 -9.65 9.27 -11.62
CA HIS A 213 -9.37 9.15 -13.05
C HIS A 213 -10.20 8.07 -13.77
N ARG A 214 -11.00 7.28 -13.03
CA ARG A 214 -11.79 6.14 -13.52
C ARG A 214 -11.01 5.17 -14.42
N ILE A 215 -9.83 4.76 -13.96
CA ILE A 215 -8.91 3.89 -14.71
C ILE A 215 -9.46 2.45 -14.68
N ASP A 216 -10.15 2.04 -15.74
CA ASP A 216 -10.65 0.66 -15.93
C ASP A 216 -9.46 -0.33 -16.00
N ALA A 217 -9.39 -1.22 -15.01
CA ALA A 217 -8.24 -2.09 -14.74
C ALA A 217 -8.60 -3.20 -13.76
N ILE A 218 -7.76 -4.23 -13.70
CA ILE A 218 -7.67 -5.10 -12.52
C ILE A 218 -6.63 -4.51 -11.56
N VAL A 219 -7.07 -4.22 -10.35
CA VAL A 219 -6.26 -3.67 -9.26
C VAL A 219 -5.73 -4.82 -8.42
N TYR A 220 -4.41 -4.83 -8.18
CA TYR A 220 -3.76 -5.83 -7.34
C TYR A 220 -2.79 -5.18 -6.35
N PHE A 221 -2.90 -5.53 -5.06
CA PHE A 221 -1.99 -5.06 -4.03
C PHE A 221 -0.79 -6.00 -3.89
N ALA A 222 0.42 -5.49 -4.17
CA ALA A 222 1.67 -6.23 -4.06
C ALA A 222 2.60 -5.59 -3.02
N ASP A 223 2.86 -6.33 -1.94
CA ASP A 223 3.89 -6.05 -0.94
C ASP A 223 5.28 -5.96 -1.61
N GLU A 224 6.08 -4.94 -1.29
CA GLU A 224 7.47 -4.89 -1.79
C GLU A 224 8.33 -6.07 -1.28
N GLU A 225 8.00 -6.60 -0.10
CA GLU A 225 8.61 -7.80 0.48
C GLU A 225 8.14 -9.13 -0.14
N GLY A 226 6.98 -9.14 -0.81
CA GLY A 226 6.37 -10.37 -1.33
C GLY A 226 7.14 -11.05 -2.46
N VAL A 227 6.85 -12.33 -2.69
CA VAL A 227 7.36 -13.12 -3.82
C VAL A 227 6.19 -13.53 -4.70
N TYR A 228 6.31 -13.34 -6.01
CA TYR A 228 5.22 -13.47 -6.97
C TYR A 228 5.63 -14.32 -8.18
N SER A 229 4.79 -15.28 -8.58
CA SER A 229 4.96 -16.02 -9.82
C SER A 229 4.51 -15.18 -11.03
N LEU A 230 5.04 -15.46 -12.22
CA LEU A 230 4.55 -14.84 -13.46
C LEU A 230 3.17 -15.36 -13.87
N ASP A 231 2.81 -16.56 -13.43
CA ASP A 231 1.50 -17.17 -13.70
C ASP A 231 0.37 -16.42 -12.99
N LEU A 232 0.62 -15.87 -11.79
CA LEU A 232 -0.33 -15.00 -11.09
C LEU A 232 -0.83 -13.89 -12.02
N PHE A 233 0.09 -13.12 -12.59
CA PHE A 233 -0.24 -11.96 -13.42
C PHE A 233 -0.94 -12.33 -14.73
N LYS A 234 -0.76 -13.55 -15.25
CA LYS A 234 -1.59 -14.07 -16.34
C LYS A 234 -3.04 -14.22 -15.88
N ARG A 235 -3.25 -14.90 -14.75
CA ARG A 235 -4.60 -15.16 -14.20
C ARG A 235 -5.29 -13.90 -13.67
N LEU A 236 -4.55 -12.89 -13.20
CA LEU A 236 -5.14 -11.60 -12.80
C LEU A 236 -5.98 -10.96 -13.91
N ARG A 237 -5.64 -11.13 -15.19
CA ARG A 237 -6.44 -10.59 -16.31
C ARG A 237 -7.79 -11.29 -16.50
N GLN A 238 -7.91 -12.53 -16.02
CA GLN A 238 -9.12 -13.34 -16.10
C GLN A 238 -10.17 -12.92 -15.05
N VAL A 239 -9.78 -12.11 -14.05
CA VAL A 239 -10.70 -11.55 -13.05
C VAL A 239 -11.81 -10.74 -13.73
N ARG A 240 -13.05 -11.04 -13.38
CA ARG A 240 -14.26 -10.36 -13.84
C ARG A 240 -14.66 -9.26 -12.85
N ARG A 241 -14.78 -9.61 -11.57
CA ARG A 241 -15.18 -8.70 -10.48
C ARG A 241 -14.20 -8.75 -9.32
N PHE A 242 -14.10 -9.86 -8.59
CA PHE A 242 -13.24 -10.03 -7.42
C PHE A 242 -12.67 -11.44 -7.40
N GLY A 243 -11.38 -11.58 -7.68
CA GLY A 243 -10.66 -12.86 -7.69
C GLY A 243 -9.83 -13.05 -6.42
N THR A 244 -9.77 -14.28 -5.90
CA THR A 244 -8.99 -14.61 -4.70
C THR A 244 -8.39 -16.03 -4.74
N TRP A 245 -7.29 -16.22 -4.02
CA TRP A 245 -6.46 -17.42 -4.06
C TRP A 245 -5.62 -17.57 -2.77
N PRO A 246 -5.13 -18.78 -2.43
CA PRO A 246 -4.39 -19.03 -1.20
C PRO A 246 -2.98 -18.44 -1.20
N VAL A 247 -2.59 -17.86 -0.07
CA VAL A 247 -1.28 -17.22 0.17
C VAL A 247 -0.64 -17.79 1.43
N PRO A 248 0.57 -18.38 1.34
CA PRO A 248 1.35 -18.71 2.51
C PRO A 248 1.97 -17.44 3.10
N VAL A 249 1.64 -17.18 4.36
CA VAL A 249 2.24 -16.18 5.22
C VAL A 249 3.37 -16.87 5.99
N ILE A 250 4.61 -16.58 5.61
CA ILE A 250 5.79 -17.01 6.38
C ILE A 250 5.85 -16.14 7.65
N SER A 251 6.31 -16.68 8.79
CA SER A 251 6.47 -15.90 10.02
C SER A 251 7.61 -16.45 10.91
N GLU A 252 8.46 -15.56 11.39
CA GLU A 252 9.54 -15.89 12.33
C GLU A 252 9.05 -15.84 13.78
N ASN A 253 8.51 -16.96 14.27
CA ASN A 253 8.10 -17.08 15.68
C ASN A 253 9.31 -17.41 16.55
N ARG A 254 9.72 -16.47 17.39
CA ARG A 254 10.90 -16.56 18.30
C ARG A 254 10.92 -17.71 19.31
N LYS A 255 9.91 -18.59 19.32
CA LYS A 255 9.82 -19.79 20.17
C LYS A 255 9.96 -21.08 19.37
N ASP A 256 9.36 -21.13 18.18
CA ASP A 256 9.14 -22.37 17.42
C ASP A 256 9.85 -22.37 16.05
N GLY A 257 10.49 -21.26 15.67
CA GLY A 257 11.24 -21.09 14.43
C GLY A 257 10.44 -20.42 13.31
N VAL A 258 10.77 -20.76 12.06
CA VAL A 258 10.07 -20.25 10.87
C VAL A 258 8.80 -21.08 10.67
N GLY A 259 7.65 -20.49 10.98
CA GLY A 259 6.33 -21.04 10.71
C GLY A 259 5.79 -20.58 9.36
N VAL A 260 4.88 -21.36 8.78
CA VAL A 260 4.11 -20.99 7.58
C VAL A 260 2.62 -21.21 7.87
N VAL A 261 1.82 -20.17 7.71
CA VAL A 261 0.35 -20.21 7.84
C VAL A 261 -0.25 -19.99 6.46
N LEU A 262 -1.21 -20.82 6.07
CA LEU A 262 -1.97 -20.61 4.84
C LEU A 262 -3.22 -19.77 5.15
N GLU A 263 -3.31 -18.56 4.59
CA GLU A 263 -4.54 -17.75 4.57
C GLU A 263 -5.09 -17.74 3.13
N GLY A 264 -6.40 -17.92 2.98
CA GLY A 264 -7.09 -17.79 1.69
C GLY A 264 -8.26 -18.76 1.51
N PRO A 265 -8.90 -18.77 0.33
CA PRO A 265 -10.14 -19.51 0.10
C PRO A 265 -9.90 -21.01 -0.04
N VAL A 266 -10.90 -21.79 0.40
CA VAL A 266 -11.15 -23.16 -0.06
C VAL A 266 -12.18 -23.06 -1.18
N CYS A 267 -11.92 -23.72 -2.32
CA CYS A 267 -12.75 -23.55 -3.52
C CYS A 267 -13.23 -24.90 -4.07
N LYS A 268 -14.34 -24.86 -4.80
CA LYS A 268 -14.86 -25.96 -5.61
C LYS A 268 -15.14 -25.40 -6.99
N GLN A 269 -14.43 -25.88 -8.01
CA GLN A 269 -14.29 -25.17 -9.29
C GLN A 269 -13.88 -23.71 -9.00
N ASN A 270 -14.53 -22.71 -9.61
CA ASN A 270 -14.23 -21.29 -9.33
C ASN A 270 -15.06 -20.69 -8.18
N GLN A 271 -15.86 -21.48 -7.44
CA GLN A 271 -16.66 -20.97 -6.32
C GLN A 271 -15.89 -21.09 -5.01
N VAL A 272 -15.85 -20.01 -4.21
CA VAL A 272 -15.37 -20.05 -2.83
C VAL A 272 -16.40 -20.77 -1.95
N VAL A 273 -15.98 -21.80 -1.22
CA VAL A 273 -16.84 -22.65 -0.37
C VAL A 273 -16.37 -22.71 1.09
N GLY A 274 -15.26 -22.05 1.43
CA GLY A 274 -14.71 -22.00 2.78
C GLY A 274 -13.39 -21.24 2.83
N TRP A 275 -12.69 -21.34 3.96
CA TRP A 275 -11.51 -20.53 4.26
C TRP A 275 -10.42 -21.35 4.98
N HIS A 276 -9.18 -21.28 4.50
CA HIS A 276 -7.98 -21.68 5.24
C HIS A 276 -7.59 -20.57 6.23
N THR A 277 -7.44 -20.93 7.50
CA THR A 277 -7.09 -20.02 8.59
C THR A 277 -6.43 -20.78 9.74
N SER A 278 -5.62 -20.11 10.55
CA SER A 278 -5.21 -20.62 11.86
C SER A 278 -6.34 -20.49 12.89
N GLU A 279 -6.39 -21.37 13.90
CA GLU A 279 -7.46 -21.39 14.91
C GLU A 279 -7.60 -20.05 15.65
N HIS A 280 -6.47 -19.39 15.97
CA HIS A 280 -6.45 -18.13 16.70
C HIS A 280 -7.03 -16.95 15.90
N ALA A 281 -7.03 -17.00 14.56
CA ALA A 281 -7.62 -15.97 13.70
C ALA A 281 -9.10 -16.23 13.36
N SER A 282 -9.59 -17.45 13.54
CA SER A 282 -10.89 -17.94 13.04
C SER A 282 -12.14 -17.21 13.55
N LYS A 283 -12.09 -16.56 14.73
CA LYS A 283 -13.30 -16.10 15.44
C LYS A 283 -13.67 -14.62 15.24
N LEU A 284 -12.93 -13.88 14.42
CA LEU A 284 -12.97 -12.40 14.38
C LEU A 284 -12.93 -11.79 12.97
N ARG A 285 -13.11 -12.57 11.91
CA ARG A 285 -13.18 -12.11 10.51
C ARG A 285 -14.32 -12.83 9.78
N ARG A 286 -14.84 -12.24 8.71
CA ARG A 286 -15.65 -12.98 7.73
C ARG A 286 -14.75 -13.61 6.67
N PHE A 287 -13.90 -12.79 6.06
CA PHE A 287 -13.04 -13.19 4.96
C PHE A 287 -11.60 -13.39 5.44
N HIS A 288 -11.02 -14.54 5.13
CA HIS A 288 -9.66 -14.91 5.54
C HIS A 288 -8.66 -14.77 4.39
N VAL A 289 -8.66 -13.60 3.74
CA VAL A 289 -7.70 -13.26 2.68
C VAL A 289 -6.51 -12.47 3.23
N ALA A 290 -5.30 -12.84 2.79
CA ALA A 290 -4.14 -11.98 2.87
C ALA A 290 -4.31 -10.77 1.93
N MET A 291 -3.64 -9.64 2.23
CA MET A 291 -3.78 -8.41 1.42
C MET A 291 -3.36 -8.61 -0.06
N SER A 292 -2.35 -9.44 -0.28
CA SER A 292 -1.87 -9.83 -1.62
C SER A 292 -2.48 -11.14 -2.13
N GLY A 293 -3.60 -11.60 -1.54
CA GLY A 293 -4.36 -12.82 -1.90
C GLY A 293 -5.69 -12.57 -2.62
N PHE A 294 -5.91 -11.35 -3.09
CA PHE A 294 -7.06 -11.00 -3.93
C PHE A 294 -6.71 -9.89 -4.93
N ALA A 295 -7.51 -9.77 -5.98
CA ALA A 295 -7.50 -8.68 -6.94
C ALA A 295 -8.92 -8.37 -7.39
N PHE A 296 -9.21 -7.13 -7.79
CA PHE A 296 -10.57 -6.71 -8.12
C PHE A 296 -10.63 -5.74 -9.30
N ASN A 297 -11.78 -5.66 -9.94
CA ASN A 297 -12.04 -4.76 -11.05
C ASN A 297 -12.27 -3.34 -10.52
N SER A 298 -11.46 -2.36 -10.97
CA SER A 298 -11.49 -0.97 -10.48
C SER A 298 -12.86 -0.30 -10.63
N THR A 299 -13.66 -0.72 -11.61
CA THR A 299 -15.04 -0.23 -11.81
C THR A 299 -15.94 -0.40 -10.59
N MET A 300 -15.66 -1.36 -9.69
CA MET A 300 -16.34 -1.52 -8.40
C MET A 300 -16.23 -0.29 -7.50
N LEU A 301 -15.20 0.55 -7.68
CA LEU A 301 -15.03 1.77 -6.90
C LEU A 301 -16.10 2.83 -7.24
N TRP A 302 -16.57 2.92 -8.50
CA TRP A 302 -17.47 4.00 -8.96
C TRP A 302 -18.78 3.56 -9.63
N ASP A 303 -18.94 2.33 -10.11
CA ASP A 303 -20.22 1.84 -10.65
C ASP A 303 -21.16 1.45 -9.50
N PRO A 304 -22.30 2.14 -9.30
CA PRO A 304 -23.23 1.82 -8.21
C PRO A 304 -23.80 0.40 -8.27
N ARG A 305 -23.76 -0.26 -9.44
CA ARG A 305 -24.26 -1.63 -9.65
C ARG A 305 -23.26 -2.72 -9.23
N LEU A 306 -22.00 -2.35 -8.99
CA LEU A 306 -20.90 -3.27 -8.68
C LEU A 306 -20.36 -3.13 -7.24
N ARG A 307 -20.83 -2.13 -6.49
CA ARG A 307 -20.55 -1.92 -5.07
C ARG A 307 -21.33 -2.90 -4.18
N SER A 308 -20.77 -3.24 -3.03
CA SER A 308 -21.49 -3.90 -1.92
C SER A 308 -22.54 -2.95 -1.34
N HIS A 309 -23.71 -3.45 -0.90
CA HIS A 309 -24.70 -2.64 -0.16
C HIS A 309 -24.17 -2.10 1.18
N LEU A 310 -22.98 -2.49 1.63
CA LEU A 310 -22.29 -1.92 2.78
C LEU A 310 -21.50 -0.65 2.42
N ALA A 311 -21.14 -0.46 1.15
CA ALA A 311 -20.32 0.66 0.65
C ALA A 311 -21.18 1.88 0.21
N TRP A 312 -21.93 2.45 1.14
CA TRP A 312 -22.63 3.74 0.93
C TRP A 312 -21.65 4.93 0.86
N ASN A 313 -20.44 4.76 1.42
CA ASN A 313 -19.33 5.69 1.34
C ASN A 313 -18.26 5.18 0.33
N SER A 314 -17.30 6.02 -0.05
CA SER A 314 -16.17 5.60 -0.89
C SER A 314 -15.40 4.41 -0.27
N ILE A 315 -15.13 3.40 -1.07
CA ILE A 315 -14.46 2.15 -0.66
C ILE A 315 -13.01 2.46 -0.25
N ARG A 316 -12.67 2.24 1.02
CA ARG A 316 -11.36 2.59 1.61
C ARG A 316 -10.95 1.59 2.70
N HIS A 317 -9.64 1.38 2.86
CA HIS A 317 -9.08 0.66 4.00
C HIS A 317 -9.29 1.46 5.28
N PRO A 318 -9.63 0.83 6.42
CA PRO A 318 -9.89 1.54 7.67
C PRO A 318 -8.61 2.03 8.35
N ASP A 319 -8.63 3.28 8.82
CA ASP A 319 -7.51 3.93 9.52
C ASP A 319 -7.47 3.51 11.01
N THR A 320 -7.22 2.23 11.31
CA THR A 320 -7.24 1.70 12.69
C THR A 320 -5.97 0.95 13.09
N ALA A 321 -5.02 1.69 13.70
CA ALA A 321 -3.91 1.15 14.51
C ALA A 321 -4.36 0.41 15.80
N LYS A 322 -5.62 -0.02 15.85
CA LYS A 322 -6.26 -0.85 16.90
C LYS A 322 -6.89 -2.13 16.34
N GLN A 323 -6.87 -2.31 15.03
CA GLN A 323 -7.38 -3.47 14.32
C GLN A 323 -6.30 -3.93 13.34
N GLY A 324 -5.61 -5.03 13.63
CA GLY A 324 -4.59 -5.60 12.76
C GLY A 324 -5.20 -6.23 11.50
N PHE A 325 -5.02 -7.53 11.29
CA PHE A 325 -5.66 -8.25 10.18
C PHE A 325 -7.21 -8.37 10.22
N GLN A 326 -7.90 -7.49 10.96
CA GLN A 326 -9.31 -7.14 10.67
C GLN A 326 -9.43 -6.11 9.54
N ALA A 327 -8.44 -5.24 9.31
CA ALA A 327 -8.51 -4.19 8.30
C ALA A 327 -8.74 -4.72 6.88
N THR A 328 -8.22 -5.92 6.56
CA THR A 328 -8.45 -6.57 5.25
C THR A 328 -9.89 -7.08 5.09
N THR A 329 -10.49 -7.73 6.09
CA THR A 329 -11.88 -8.22 5.98
C THR A 329 -12.85 -7.03 5.86
N THR A 330 -12.67 -5.98 6.65
CA THR A 330 -13.48 -4.75 6.58
C THR A 330 -13.31 -3.98 5.26
N PHE A 331 -12.17 -4.10 4.59
CA PHE A 331 -12.01 -3.59 3.21
C PHE A 331 -12.75 -4.45 2.18
N VAL A 332 -12.63 -5.78 2.28
CA VAL A 332 -13.27 -6.71 1.34
C VAL A 332 -14.80 -6.71 1.48
N GLU A 333 -15.34 -6.52 2.68
CA GLU A 333 -16.78 -6.32 2.97
C GLU A 333 -17.39 -5.09 2.26
N GLN A 334 -16.57 -4.09 1.90
CA GLN A 334 -16.98 -2.95 1.07
C GLN A 334 -16.95 -3.25 -0.44
N LEU A 335 -16.17 -4.23 -0.88
CA LEU A 335 -16.10 -4.67 -2.28
C LEU A 335 -17.17 -5.70 -2.61
N VAL A 336 -17.35 -6.71 -1.75
CA VAL A 336 -18.22 -7.86 -1.96
C VAL A 336 -19.04 -8.19 -0.72
N GLU A 337 -20.28 -8.64 -0.96
CA GLU A 337 -21.29 -8.87 0.07
C GLU A 337 -21.17 -10.25 0.72
N ASP A 338 -20.75 -11.23 -0.07
CA ASP A 338 -20.53 -12.62 0.33
C ASP A 338 -19.62 -13.37 -0.67
N GLU A 339 -19.29 -14.60 -0.30
CA GLU A 339 -18.46 -15.56 -1.04
C GLU A 339 -19.00 -15.90 -2.45
N SER A 340 -20.29 -15.69 -2.76
CA SER A 340 -20.82 -15.90 -4.12
C SER A 340 -20.41 -14.83 -5.12
N GLN A 341 -19.91 -13.69 -4.63
CA GLN A 341 -19.38 -12.58 -5.44
C GLN A 341 -17.86 -12.70 -5.67
N MET A 342 -17.23 -13.76 -5.14
CA MET A 342 -15.81 -14.05 -5.28
C MET A 342 -15.56 -15.18 -6.29
N GLU A 343 -14.57 -15.02 -7.17
CA GLU A 343 -14.10 -16.07 -8.06
C GLU A 343 -12.75 -16.65 -7.58
N GLY A 344 -12.71 -17.96 -7.36
CA GLY A 344 -11.51 -18.70 -6.96
C GLY A 344 -10.58 -18.92 -8.15
N ILE A 345 -9.29 -18.58 -8.00
CA ILE A 345 -8.30 -18.59 -9.09
C ILE A 345 -7.02 -19.34 -8.67
N PRO A 346 -6.53 -20.33 -9.44
CA PRO A 346 -7.25 -21.06 -10.49
C PRO A 346 -8.42 -21.89 -9.92
N ALA A 347 -9.06 -22.67 -10.77
CA ALA A 347 -10.08 -23.64 -10.34
C ALA A 347 -9.58 -24.53 -9.18
N ASP A 348 -10.51 -24.80 -8.26
CA ASP A 348 -10.32 -25.48 -6.98
C ASP A 348 -9.26 -24.81 -6.07
N CYS A 349 -8.87 -23.56 -6.38
CA CYS A 349 -7.86 -22.77 -5.68
C CYS A 349 -6.55 -23.55 -5.45
N SER A 350 -6.22 -24.38 -6.45
CA SER A 350 -5.29 -25.51 -6.37
C SER A 350 -3.80 -25.14 -6.44
N GLN A 351 -3.46 -23.85 -6.49
CA GLN A 351 -2.09 -23.38 -6.72
C GLN A 351 -1.71 -22.21 -5.83
N ILE A 352 -0.50 -22.29 -5.25
CA ILE A 352 0.16 -21.15 -4.61
C ILE A 352 0.87 -20.33 -5.69
N MET A 353 0.53 -19.05 -5.80
CA MET A 353 1.06 -18.16 -6.84
C MET A 353 1.85 -16.96 -6.29
N ASN A 354 1.73 -16.68 -4.99
CA ASN A 354 2.56 -15.72 -4.28
C ASN A 354 2.76 -16.13 -2.82
N TRP A 355 3.74 -15.52 -2.18
CA TRP A 355 4.10 -15.73 -0.77
C TRP A 355 4.25 -14.38 -0.09
N HIS A 356 3.60 -14.21 1.07
CA HIS A 356 3.90 -13.08 1.93
C HIS A 356 5.10 -13.43 2.81
N VAL A 357 6.20 -12.72 2.58
CA VAL A 357 7.45 -12.86 3.33
C VAL A 357 7.61 -11.60 4.18
N PRO A 358 7.58 -11.68 5.52
CA PRO A 358 7.80 -10.52 6.37
C PRO A 358 9.20 -9.92 6.16
N ALA A 359 9.34 -8.63 6.49
CA ALA A 359 10.63 -7.97 6.46
C ALA A 359 11.61 -8.62 7.47
N GLY A 360 12.77 -9.06 6.97
CA GLY A 360 13.90 -9.44 7.83
C GLY A 360 14.31 -8.28 8.75
N SER A 361 14.82 -8.61 9.95
CA SER A 361 14.83 -7.74 11.13
C SER A 361 15.13 -6.26 10.89
N GLU A 362 14.19 -5.38 11.28
CA GLU A 362 14.26 -3.93 11.03
C GLU A 362 15.29 -3.17 11.90
N ASN A 363 16.08 -3.89 12.71
CA ASN A 363 17.03 -3.34 13.71
C ASN A 363 18.23 -2.56 13.13
N LEU A 364 18.32 -2.37 11.81
CA LEU A 364 19.34 -1.54 11.18
C LEU A 364 18.88 -0.08 11.13
N ALA A 365 19.34 0.72 12.10
CA ALA A 365 19.07 2.15 12.19
C ALA A 365 19.58 2.92 10.96
N TYR A 366 18.71 3.10 9.97
CA TYR A 366 19.04 3.72 8.70
C TYR A 366 18.97 5.26 8.77
N PRO A 367 19.92 6.00 8.14
CA PRO A 367 19.83 7.46 8.05
C PRO A 367 18.60 7.92 7.25
N ARG A 368 18.20 9.19 7.44
CA ARG A 368 17.02 9.82 6.79
C ARG A 368 17.20 10.14 5.29
N GLY A 369 17.94 9.31 4.56
CA GLY A 369 18.35 9.52 3.17
C GLY A 369 19.54 8.64 2.82
N TRP A 370 19.76 8.34 1.54
CA TRP A 370 20.73 7.32 1.13
C TRP A 370 22.17 7.82 1.25
N ARG A 371 22.99 7.13 2.07
CA ARG A 371 24.42 7.44 2.25
C ARG A 371 25.32 6.37 1.62
N VAL A 372 25.14 6.14 0.31
CA VAL A 372 25.80 5.08 -0.47
C VAL A 372 27.34 5.14 -0.40
N ALA A 373 27.92 6.33 -0.20
CA ALA A 373 29.37 6.51 -0.11
C ALA A 373 30.00 6.04 1.21
N ALA A 374 29.22 5.77 2.27
CA ALA A 374 29.78 5.39 3.56
C ALA A 374 30.38 3.96 3.54
N ASN A 375 31.60 3.81 4.07
CA ASN A 375 32.38 2.57 4.15
C ASN A 375 32.94 2.03 2.81
N LEU A 376 32.85 2.78 1.71
CA LEU A 376 33.53 2.43 0.46
C LEU A 376 35.05 2.71 0.49
N ASP A 377 35.51 3.47 1.49
CA ASP A 377 36.92 3.84 1.68
C ASP A 377 37.80 2.68 2.17
N VAL A 378 37.21 1.56 2.58
CA VAL A 378 37.91 0.38 3.11
C VAL A 378 38.45 -0.48 1.97
N ILE A 379 39.50 0.01 1.31
CA ILE A 379 40.23 -0.73 0.28
C ILE A 379 41.04 -1.85 0.95
N ILE A 380 40.54 -3.08 0.87
CA ILE A 380 41.32 -4.27 1.20
C ILE A 380 42.26 -4.56 0.02
N PRO A 381 43.60 -4.47 0.17
CA PRO A 381 44.52 -4.79 -0.91
C PRO A 381 44.47 -6.29 -1.24
N LEU A 382 44.58 -6.61 -2.53
CA LEU A 382 44.86 -7.97 -2.99
C LEU A 382 46.27 -8.38 -2.52
N LYS A 383 46.44 -9.66 -2.17
CA LYS A 383 47.72 -10.28 -1.81
C LYS A 383 48.44 -10.83 -3.03
#